data_AF-A0A2J8PLF9-F1
#
_entry.id   AF-A0A2J8PLF9-F1
#
_cell.length_a   1.000
_cell.length_b   1.000
_cell.length_c   1.000
_cell.angle_alpha   90.00
_cell.angle_beta   90.00
_cell.angle_gamma   90.00
#
_symmetry.space_group_name_H-M   'P 1'
#
loop_
_entity.id
_entity.type
_entity.pdbx_description
1 polymer ?
#
loop_
_entity_poly.entity_id
_entity_poly.type
_entity_poly.pdbx_seq_one_letter_code
_entity_poly.pdbx_strand_id
1 'polypeptide(L)'
;MWKLLPAAGPAGGEPYRLLTGVEYVVGRKNCAILIENDQSISRNHAVLTANFSVTNLSQTDEIPVLTLKDNSKYGTFVNEEKMQNGFSRTLKSGDGITFGVFASKFSFYPPLDEPSIGSKNVDLSGRQERKQIFKGKTFIFLNAKQHKKLSSAVVFGGG
;
A
#
# COMPACT_ATOMS: atom_id res chain seq x y z
N MET A 1 -6.82 0.69 -8.55
CA MET A 1 -6.20 -0.65 -8.58
C MET A 1 -5.01 -0.72 -7.61
N TRP A 2 -5.13 -1.47 -6.52
CA TRP A 2 -4.04 -1.58 -5.53
C TRP A 2 -2.94 -2.55 -5.99
N LYS A 3 -1.71 -2.38 -5.47
CA LYS A 3 -0.56 -3.24 -5.76
C LYS A 3 0.03 -3.86 -4.49
N LEU A 4 0.28 -5.18 -4.53
CA LEU A 4 1.04 -5.90 -3.51
C LEU A 4 2.43 -6.26 -4.07
N LEU A 5 3.48 -5.81 -3.40
CA LEU A 5 4.87 -5.95 -3.81
C LEU A 5 5.63 -6.93 -2.87
N PRO A 6 6.29 -7.97 -3.38
CA PRO A 6 7.19 -8.81 -2.58
C PRO A 6 8.47 -8.06 -2.20
N ALA A 7 8.94 -8.21 -0.96
CA ALA A 7 10.09 -7.47 -0.42
C ALA A 7 11.46 -8.12 -0.69
N ALA A 8 11.53 -9.42 -0.97
CA ALA A 8 12.79 -10.11 -1.26
C ALA A 8 12.59 -11.36 -2.14
N GLY A 9 13.27 -11.38 -3.29
CA GLY A 9 13.48 -12.55 -4.15
C GLY A 9 14.47 -12.19 -5.29
N PRO A 10 15.32 -13.13 -5.76
CA PRO A 10 16.32 -12.87 -6.82
C PRO A 10 15.71 -12.55 -8.20
N ALA A 11 14.39 -12.63 -8.32
CA ALA A 11 13.61 -12.03 -9.40
C ALA A 11 12.62 -11.08 -8.74
N GLY A 12 12.71 -9.78 -9.06
CA GLY A 12 11.67 -8.81 -8.74
C GLY A 12 10.36 -9.25 -9.41
N GLY A 13 9.55 -10.01 -8.70
CA GLY A 13 8.27 -10.50 -9.19
C GLY A 13 7.36 -9.33 -9.53
N GLU A 14 6.59 -9.48 -10.60
CA GLU A 14 5.59 -8.49 -10.99
C GLU A 14 4.60 -8.23 -9.83
N PRO A 15 4.21 -6.98 -9.57
CA PRO A 15 3.25 -6.65 -8.52
C PRO A 15 1.91 -7.34 -8.77
N TYR A 16 1.34 -7.94 -7.72
CA TYR A 16 -0.03 -8.45 -7.78
C TYR A 16 -1.00 -7.27 -7.80
N ARG A 17 -1.80 -7.19 -8.86
CA ARG A 17 -2.79 -6.14 -9.07
C ARG A 17 -4.13 -6.57 -8.47
N LEU A 18 -4.61 -5.83 -7.48
CA LEU A 18 -5.87 -6.11 -6.79
C LEU A 18 -6.97 -5.20 -7.32
N LEU A 19 -7.96 -5.83 -7.96
CA LEU A 19 -9.19 -5.20 -8.42
C LEU A 19 -10.18 -5.08 -7.26
N THR A 20 -11.01 -4.04 -7.33
CA THR A 20 -12.08 -3.84 -6.35
C THR A 20 -13.21 -4.84 -6.57
N GLY A 21 -13.82 -5.30 -5.48
CA GLY A 21 -14.89 -6.31 -5.51
C GLY A 21 -14.42 -7.74 -5.77
N VAL A 22 -13.10 -7.98 -5.83
CA VAL A 22 -12.52 -9.31 -6.02
C VAL A 22 -11.81 -9.75 -4.74
N GLU A 23 -12.04 -11.00 -4.35
CA GLU A 23 -11.34 -11.64 -3.24
C GLU A 23 -10.11 -12.38 -3.77
N TYR A 24 -8.94 -12.05 -3.23
CA TYR A 24 -7.67 -12.68 -3.59
C TYR A 24 -7.18 -13.55 -2.46
N VAL A 25 -7.19 -14.87 -2.69
CA VAL A 25 -6.63 -15.83 -1.74
C VAL A 25 -5.11 -15.86 -1.86
N VAL A 26 -4.42 -15.64 -0.74
CA VAL A 26 -2.98 -15.81 -0.56
C VAL A 26 -2.72 -17.19 0.01
N GLY A 27 -1.75 -17.92 -0.53
CA GLY A 27 -1.39 -19.23 0.01
C GLY A 27 -0.24 -19.90 -0.73
N ARG A 28 0.09 -21.12 -0.30
CA ARG A 28 1.19 -21.90 -0.91
C ARG A 28 0.78 -22.84 -2.04
N LYS A 29 -0.53 -22.99 -2.31
CA LYS A 29 -1.05 -23.90 -3.35
C LYS A 29 -2.49 -23.56 -3.72
N ASN A 30 -2.85 -23.68 -5.00
CA ASN A 30 -4.23 -23.52 -5.52
C ASN A 30 -4.89 -22.18 -5.11
N CYS A 31 -4.19 -21.07 -5.31
CA CYS A 31 -4.62 -19.74 -4.86
C CYS A 31 -4.21 -18.66 -5.86
N ALA A 32 -4.82 -17.48 -5.75
CA ALA A 32 -4.59 -16.37 -6.68
C ALA A 32 -3.22 -15.71 -6.49
N ILE A 33 -2.74 -15.64 -5.24
CA ILE A 33 -1.43 -15.11 -4.87
C ILE A 33 -0.63 -16.25 -4.28
N LEU A 34 0.21 -16.85 -5.11
CA LEU A 34 1.01 -18.02 -4.76
C LEU A 34 2.32 -17.59 -4.12
N ILE A 35 2.57 -18.07 -2.89
CA ILE A 35 3.85 -17.91 -2.20
C ILE A 35 4.50 -19.28 -2.10
N GLU A 36 5.51 -19.51 -2.93
CA GLU A 36 6.24 -20.76 -3.03
C GLU A 36 7.38 -20.82 -2.01
N ASN A 37 7.87 -22.04 -1.73
CA ASN A 37 9.06 -22.30 -0.91
C ASN A 37 8.95 -21.88 0.57
N ASP A 38 7.76 -21.54 1.07
CA ASP A 38 7.50 -21.27 2.47
C ASP A 38 6.53 -22.32 3.07
N GLN A 39 7.06 -23.21 3.90
CA GLN A 39 6.27 -24.28 4.53
C GLN A 39 5.35 -23.78 5.64
N SER A 40 5.60 -22.59 6.19
CA SER A 40 4.74 -21.97 7.19
C SER A 40 3.47 -21.36 6.58
N ILE A 41 3.41 -21.23 5.26
CA ILE A 41 2.23 -20.68 4.59
C ILE A 41 1.18 -21.78 4.40
N SER A 42 -0.02 -21.55 4.91
CA SER A 42 -1.20 -22.39 4.66
C SER A 42 -1.60 -22.39 3.18
N ARG A 43 -2.32 -23.43 2.72
CA ARG A 43 -2.87 -23.48 1.35
C ARG A 43 -3.87 -22.35 1.09
N ASN A 44 -4.73 -22.08 2.07
CA ASN A 44 -5.54 -20.86 2.16
C ASN A 44 -5.03 -20.11 3.40
N HIS A 45 -4.11 -19.17 3.19
CA HIS A 45 -3.43 -18.48 4.28
C HIS A 45 -4.16 -17.22 4.69
N ALA A 46 -4.48 -16.38 3.71
CA ALA A 46 -5.16 -15.14 3.96
C ALA A 46 -6.03 -14.76 2.75
N VAL A 47 -6.96 -13.85 2.97
CA VAL A 47 -7.81 -13.29 1.91
C VAL A 47 -7.64 -11.79 1.90
N LEU A 48 -7.40 -11.24 0.71
CA LEU A 48 -7.28 -9.82 0.43
C LEU A 48 -8.48 -9.35 -0.37
N THR A 49 -9.16 -8.30 0.10
CA THR A 49 -10.35 -7.77 -0.55
C THR A 49 -10.28 -6.24 -0.59
N ALA A 50 -10.30 -5.67 -1.80
CA ALA A 50 -10.38 -4.23 -2.01
C ALA A 50 -11.84 -3.83 -2.28
N ASN A 51 -12.38 -2.86 -1.55
CA ASN A 51 -13.76 -2.41 -1.76
C ASN A 51 -13.89 -0.90 -1.53
N PHE A 52 -14.82 -0.23 -2.22
CA PHE A 52 -15.10 1.19 -1.96
C PHE A 52 -15.96 1.34 -0.69
N SER A 53 -15.78 2.45 0.03
CA SER A 53 -16.73 2.79 1.11
C SER A 53 -18.05 3.16 0.44
N VAL A 54 -19.17 2.59 0.89
CA VAL A 54 -20.49 2.83 0.25
C VAL A 54 -21.10 4.18 0.66
N THR A 55 -20.27 5.13 1.11
CA THR A 55 -20.73 6.41 1.65
C THR A 55 -20.70 7.50 0.60
N ASN A 56 -21.78 7.57 -0.20
CA ASN A 56 -22.09 8.54 -1.25
C ASN A 56 -21.49 8.27 -2.64
N LEU A 57 -22.38 7.90 -3.57
CA LEU A 57 -22.18 7.71 -5.01
C LEU A 57 -21.70 8.97 -5.79
N SER A 58 -21.32 10.04 -5.11
CA SER A 58 -20.94 11.33 -5.70
C SER A 58 -19.45 11.67 -5.60
N GLN A 59 -18.62 10.81 -4.99
CA GLN A 59 -17.17 11.02 -4.89
C GLN A 59 -16.43 10.12 -5.87
N THR A 60 -16.02 10.67 -7.01
CA THR A 60 -15.24 9.95 -8.05
C THR A 60 -13.78 9.72 -7.65
N ASP A 61 -13.32 10.27 -6.53
CA ASP A 61 -11.93 10.23 -6.04
C ASP A 61 -11.74 9.33 -4.80
N GLU A 62 -12.73 8.51 -4.42
CA GLU A 62 -12.58 7.63 -3.26
C GLU A 62 -11.55 6.52 -3.53
N ILE A 63 -10.55 6.45 -2.65
CA ILE A 63 -9.54 5.38 -2.68
C ILE A 63 -10.18 4.13 -2.06
N PRO A 64 -10.21 2.98 -2.74
CA PRO A 64 -10.86 1.78 -2.22
C PRO A 64 -10.13 1.29 -0.96
N VAL A 65 -10.85 0.82 0.05
CA VAL A 65 -10.29 0.25 1.27
C VAL A 65 -9.83 -1.18 1.01
N LEU A 66 -8.56 -1.50 1.29
CA LEU A 66 -8.09 -2.88 1.30
C LEU A 66 -8.22 -3.48 2.69
N THR A 67 -8.81 -4.67 2.76
CA THR A 67 -8.87 -5.49 3.96
C THR A 67 -8.10 -6.78 3.77
N LEU A 68 -7.45 -7.24 4.84
CA LEU A 68 -6.71 -8.49 4.94
C LEU A 68 -7.34 -9.34 6.04
N LYS A 69 -7.66 -10.59 5.73
CA LYS A 69 -8.18 -11.57 6.69
C LYS A 69 -7.19 -12.73 6.82
N ASP A 70 -6.72 -12.99 8.04
CA ASP A 70 -5.86 -14.13 8.34
C ASP A 70 -6.71 -15.40 8.54
N ASN A 71 -6.35 -16.50 7.89
CA ASN A 71 -6.93 -17.83 8.09
C ASN A 71 -5.83 -18.88 8.34
N SER A 72 -4.62 -18.42 8.69
CA SER A 72 -3.43 -19.26 8.65
C SER A 72 -3.20 -20.03 9.96
N LYS A 73 -2.37 -21.08 9.87
CA LYS A 73 -1.98 -21.87 11.05
C LYS A 73 -0.92 -21.13 11.88
N TYR A 74 0.04 -20.49 11.21
CA TYR A 74 1.20 -19.87 11.86
C TYR A 74 1.02 -18.36 12.12
N GLY A 75 0.06 -17.74 11.44
CA GLY A 75 -0.31 -16.34 11.58
C GLY A 75 0.15 -15.47 10.40
N THR A 76 -0.53 -14.34 10.26
CA THR A 76 -0.13 -13.22 9.41
C THR A 76 0.27 -12.03 10.30
N PHE A 77 1.30 -11.28 9.92
CA PHE A 77 1.79 -10.12 10.66
C PHE A 77 1.67 -8.86 9.81
N VAL A 78 1.20 -7.76 10.40
CA VAL A 78 1.10 -6.44 9.76
C VAL A 78 1.92 -5.47 10.60
N ASN A 79 2.95 -4.87 10.01
CA ASN A 79 3.93 -4.01 10.69
C ASN A 79 4.50 -4.70 11.95
N GLU A 80 4.88 -5.98 11.80
CA GLU A 80 5.43 -6.84 12.87
C GLU A 80 4.43 -7.24 13.98
N GLU A 81 3.20 -6.71 13.93
CA GLU A 81 2.13 -7.08 14.85
C GLU A 81 1.35 -8.30 14.31
N LYS A 82 1.23 -9.35 15.11
CA LYS A 82 0.49 -10.55 14.74
C LYS A 82 -1.01 -10.27 14.67
N MET A 83 -1.65 -10.61 13.56
CA MET A 83 -3.09 -10.55 13.43
C MET A 83 -3.78 -11.64 14.25
N GLN A 84 -5.00 -11.35 14.68
CA GLN A 84 -5.88 -12.36 15.26
C GLN A 84 -6.46 -13.23 14.14
N ASN A 85 -6.25 -14.54 14.24
CA ASN A 85 -6.73 -15.50 13.25
C ASN A 85 -8.26 -15.43 13.10
N GLY A 86 -8.75 -15.39 11.86
CA GLY A 86 -10.15 -15.26 11.49
C GLY A 86 -10.68 -13.83 11.41
N PHE A 87 -9.92 -12.84 11.86
CA PHE A 87 -10.33 -11.43 11.85
C PHE A 87 -9.77 -10.68 10.65
N SER A 88 -10.55 -9.72 10.16
CA SER A 88 -10.15 -8.81 9.11
C SER A 88 -9.53 -7.54 9.69
N ARG A 89 -8.44 -7.07 9.09
CA ARG A 89 -7.79 -5.79 9.39
C ARG A 89 -7.76 -4.94 8.12
N THR A 90 -8.07 -3.65 8.27
CA THR A 90 -7.91 -2.67 7.19
C THR A 90 -6.45 -2.28 7.06
N LEU A 91 -5.92 -2.34 5.83
CA LEU A 91 -4.54 -2.00 5.52
C LEU A 91 -4.43 -0.55 5.02
N LYS A 92 -3.32 0.09 5.39
CA LYS A 92 -2.95 1.43 4.92
C LYS A 92 -1.82 1.33 3.91
N SER A 93 -1.72 2.38 3.08
CA SER A 93 -0.59 2.52 2.15
C SER A 93 0.74 2.48 2.91
N GLY A 94 1.66 1.63 2.46
CA GLY A 94 2.98 1.45 3.05
C GLY A 94 3.04 0.39 4.15
N ASP A 95 1.93 -0.24 4.53
CA ASP A 95 1.96 -1.32 5.52
C ASP A 95 2.80 -2.50 5.02
N GLY A 96 3.69 -2.99 5.89
CA GLY A 96 4.49 -4.18 5.68
C GLY A 96 3.76 -5.43 6.16
N ILE A 97 3.52 -6.39 5.29
CA ILE A 97 2.79 -7.62 5.58
C ILE A 97 3.79 -8.78 5.55
N THR A 98 3.75 -9.65 6.55
CA THR A 98 4.51 -10.91 6.55
C THR A 98 3.54 -12.07 6.68
N PHE A 99 3.54 -12.96 5.69
CA PHE A 99 2.73 -14.18 5.74
C PHE A 99 3.55 -15.32 6.33
N GLY A 100 3.02 -16.00 7.34
CA GLY A 100 3.74 -17.07 8.02
C GLY A 100 4.87 -16.55 8.91
N VAL A 101 5.84 -17.41 9.21
CA VAL A 101 6.93 -17.14 10.18
C VAL A 101 8.32 -17.05 9.54
N PHE A 102 8.44 -17.21 8.22
CA PHE A 102 9.70 -17.05 7.48
C PHE A 102 9.79 -15.67 6.82
N ALA A 103 10.65 -15.52 5.80
CA ALA A 103 11.00 -14.25 5.16
C ALA A 103 10.00 -13.77 4.08
N SER A 104 8.74 -14.25 4.10
CA SER A 104 7.70 -13.91 3.12
C SER A 104 7.10 -12.53 3.40
N LYS A 105 7.91 -11.49 3.17
CA LYS A 105 7.57 -10.07 3.39
C LYS A 105 7.01 -9.42 2.12
N PHE A 106 5.98 -8.62 2.29
CA PHE A 106 5.30 -7.87 1.23
C PHE A 106 5.01 -6.44 1.69
N SER A 107 4.89 -5.52 0.73
CA SER A 107 4.52 -4.13 0.96
C SER A 107 3.33 -3.74 0.09
N PHE A 108 2.49 -2.87 0.61
CA PHE A 108 1.22 -2.52 -0.01
C PHE A 108 1.16 -1.07 -0.48
N TYR A 109 0.74 -0.82 -1.72
CA TYR A 109 0.70 0.53 -2.30
C TYR A 109 -0.56 0.81 -3.14
N PRO A 110 -1.07 2.06 -3.11
CA PRO A 110 -2.23 2.49 -3.90
C PRO A 110 -1.98 2.42 -5.39
N PRO A 111 -3.06 2.44 -6.20
CA PRO A 111 -2.94 2.76 -7.61
C PRO A 111 -2.14 4.05 -7.80
N LEU A 112 -0.92 3.91 -8.31
CA LEU A 112 -0.21 5.00 -8.96
C LEU A 112 -0.79 5.13 -10.36
N ASP A 113 -1.72 6.07 -10.54
CA ASP A 113 -2.26 6.46 -11.84
C ASP A 113 -1.83 7.90 -12.18
N GLU A 114 -0.53 8.16 -12.05
CA GLU A 114 0.07 9.44 -12.38
C GLU A 114 1.00 9.26 -13.58
N PRO A 115 0.59 9.68 -14.81
CA PRO A 115 1.35 9.47 -16.04
C PRO A 115 2.75 10.07 -16.01
N SER A 116 2.96 11.11 -15.19
CA SER A 116 4.26 11.76 -15.02
C SER A 116 5.21 10.99 -14.10
N ILE A 117 4.69 10.07 -13.27
CA ILE A 117 5.47 9.19 -12.41
C ILE A 117 5.71 7.88 -13.18
N GLY A 118 6.84 7.81 -13.88
CA GLY A 118 7.21 6.64 -14.66
C GLY A 118 7.13 5.34 -13.84
N SER A 119 6.67 4.25 -14.48
CA SER A 119 6.29 2.97 -13.86
C SER A 119 7.45 2.17 -13.22
N LYS A 120 8.64 2.76 -13.08
CA LYS A 120 9.87 2.12 -12.64
C LYS A 120 10.23 2.55 -11.22
N ASN A 121 10.43 1.57 -10.33
CA ASN A 121 10.96 1.68 -8.95
C ASN A 121 10.79 3.07 -8.32
N VAL A 122 9.55 3.45 -8.07
CA VAL A 122 9.21 4.72 -7.42
C VAL A 122 9.26 4.50 -5.91
N ASP A 123 10.27 5.09 -5.28
CA ASP A 123 10.36 5.16 -3.82
C ASP A 123 9.28 6.12 -3.29
N LEU A 124 8.18 5.55 -2.81
CA LEU A 124 7.08 6.26 -2.15
C LEU A 124 7.28 6.41 -0.63
N SER A 125 8.44 6.04 -0.09
CA SER A 125 8.70 6.22 1.34
C SER A 125 8.72 7.71 1.71
N GLY A 126 8.34 8.00 2.96
CA GLY A 126 8.40 9.36 3.49
C GLY A 126 9.84 9.83 3.65
N ARG A 127 10.29 10.77 2.81
CA ARG A 127 11.62 11.38 2.89
C ARG A 127 11.62 12.61 3.80
N GLN A 128 12.26 12.52 4.96
CA GLN A 128 12.30 13.61 5.94
C GLN A 128 13.03 14.85 5.40
N GLU A 129 13.96 14.69 4.46
CA GLU A 129 14.66 15.82 3.83
C GLU A 129 13.69 16.76 3.09
N ARG A 130 12.54 16.24 2.64
CA ARG A 130 11.51 17.03 1.95
C ARG A 130 10.86 18.11 2.80
N LYS A 131 11.02 18.06 4.13
CA LYS A 131 10.54 19.12 5.04
C LYS A 131 11.36 20.41 4.96
N GLN A 132 12.52 20.39 4.29
CA GLN A 132 13.45 21.53 4.24
C GLN A 132 13.83 21.95 2.82
N ILE A 133 13.14 21.44 1.78
CA ILE A 133 13.48 21.71 0.36
C ILE A 133 13.36 23.18 -0.04
N PHE A 134 12.55 23.94 0.70
CA PHE A 134 12.26 25.34 0.43
C PHE A 134 13.00 26.30 1.37
N LYS A 135 13.81 25.76 2.28
CA LYS A 135 14.63 26.55 3.20
C LYS A 135 15.56 27.48 2.43
N GLY A 136 15.50 28.77 2.77
CA GLY A 136 16.32 29.81 2.14
C GLY A 136 15.87 30.21 0.73
N LYS A 137 14.68 29.79 0.27
CA LYS A 137 14.09 30.24 -0.99
C LYS A 137 13.01 31.30 -0.72
N THR A 138 12.87 32.24 -1.64
CA THR A 138 11.81 33.26 -1.60
C THR A 138 10.73 32.90 -2.61
N PHE A 139 9.49 32.77 -2.15
CA PHE A 139 8.33 32.50 -3.01
C PHE A 139 7.56 33.79 -3.27
N ILE A 140 7.35 34.10 -4.54
CA ILE A 140 6.57 35.26 -4.96
C ILE A 140 5.24 34.75 -5.51
N PHE A 141 4.14 35.29 -4.98
CA PHE A 141 2.80 35.01 -5.46
C PHE A 141 2.23 36.26 -6.14
N LEU A 142 1.77 36.12 -7.37
CA LEU A 142 1.28 37.25 -8.16
C LEU A 142 -0.14 37.68 -7.75
N ASN A 143 -0.88 36.83 -7.04
CA ASN A 143 -2.19 37.16 -6.48
C ASN A 143 -2.51 36.40 -5.19
N ALA A 144 -3.48 36.93 -4.42
CA ALA A 144 -3.92 36.35 -3.15
C ALA A 144 -4.56 34.96 -3.29
N LYS A 145 -5.20 34.65 -4.42
CA LYS A 145 -5.79 33.32 -4.67
C LYS A 145 -4.70 32.25 -4.79
N GLN A 146 -3.61 32.54 -5.49
CA GLN A 146 -2.43 31.68 -5.61
C GLN A 146 -1.76 31.47 -4.27
N HIS A 147 -1.56 32.55 -3.50
CA HIS A 147 -1.01 32.45 -2.14
C HIS A 147 -1.87 31.52 -1.28
N LYS A 148 -3.19 31.72 -1.22
CA LYS A 148 -4.08 30.87 -0.42
C LYS A 148 -4.05 29.39 -0.83
N LYS A 149 -3.87 29.12 -2.13
CA LYS A 149 -3.81 27.74 -2.66
C LYS A 149 -2.47 27.06 -2.37
N LEU A 150 -1.35 27.79 -2.44
CA LEU A 150 0.00 27.20 -2.51
C LEU A 150 0.85 27.45 -1.26
N SER A 151 0.49 28.42 -0.40
CA SER A 151 1.29 28.79 0.78
C SER A 151 1.50 27.63 1.74
N SER A 152 0.48 26.79 1.95
CA SER A 152 0.59 25.65 2.85
C SER A 152 1.66 24.65 2.39
N ALA A 153 1.79 24.40 1.08
CA ALA A 153 2.80 23.50 0.54
C ALA A 153 4.22 24.08 0.69
N VAL A 154 4.36 25.39 0.54
CA VAL A 154 5.61 26.13 0.76
C VAL A 154 6.04 25.99 2.22
N VAL A 155 5.13 26.26 3.16
CA VAL A 155 5.39 26.12 4.61
C VAL A 155 5.78 24.69 4.98
N PHE A 156 5.10 23.67 4.45
CA PHE A 156 5.44 22.27 4.73
C PHE A 156 6.82 21.85 4.19
N GLY A 157 7.32 22.52 3.16
CA GLY A 157 8.67 22.32 2.63
C GLY A 157 9.74 23.15 3.33
N GLY A 158 9.41 23.92 4.36
CA GLY A 158 10.35 24.69 5.17
C GLY A 158 10.74 26.04 4.57
N GLY A 159 9.89 26.62 3.73
CA GLY A 159 10.02 27.98 3.17
C GLY A 159 8.73 28.76 3.32
#